data_AF-A0A6M4YC89-F1
#
_entry.id   AF-A0A6M4YC89-F1
#
_cell.length_a   1.000
_cell.length_b   1.000
_cell.length_c   1.000
_cell.angle_alpha   90.00
_cell.angle_beta   90.00
_cell.angle_gamma   90.00
#
_symmetry.space_group_name_H-M   'P 1'
#
loop_
_entity.id
_entity.type
_entity.pdbx_description
1 polymer ?
#
loop_
_entity_poly.entity_id
_entity_poly.type
_entity_poly.pdbx_seq_one_letter_code
_entity_poly.pdbx_strand_id
1 'polypeptide(L)'
;MTYKKFGFLAAILALSGFYLYTLYLAAHPNVSLAYKLYYLEGKTRFWEHNSSMTYQPGNELNLTKPSRFLSSEGWAKKPSEQGTELSGQGGLYFVLPKQQAQPEQLTIQARINSPQAGTLLKVALGHDFTTTVKLAKAGINEIRLSLPGDSLTADPKHPNFLALSAPTPLNVQSVRLTVAQ
;
A
#
# COMPACT_ATOMS: atom_id res chain seq x y z
N MET A 1 -9.53 15.28 58.81
CA MET A 1 -9.49 14.35 57.67
C MET A 1 -8.08 14.38 57.11
N THR A 2 -7.34 13.30 57.32
CA THR A 2 -5.87 13.26 57.41
C THR A 2 -5.20 13.42 56.04
N TYR A 3 -4.19 14.29 55.92
CA TYR A 3 -3.38 14.58 54.71
C TYR A 3 -2.98 13.35 53.87
N LYS A 4 -2.87 12.18 54.50
CA LYS A 4 -2.65 10.88 53.84
C LYS A 4 -3.74 10.50 52.83
N LYS A 5 -5.03 10.75 53.15
CA LYS A 5 -6.15 10.46 52.23
C LYS A 5 -6.13 11.39 51.01
N PHE A 6 -5.77 12.66 51.22
CA PHE A 6 -5.62 13.63 50.14
C PHE A 6 -4.44 13.28 49.22
N GLY A 7 -3.29 12.90 49.78
CA GLY A 7 -2.14 12.42 49.00
C GLY A 7 -2.46 11.17 48.19
N PHE A 8 -3.22 10.24 48.76
CA PHE A 8 -3.65 9.03 48.05
C PHE A 8 -4.61 9.34 46.89
N LEU A 9 -5.58 10.23 47.11
CA LEU A 9 -6.48 10.72 46.04
C LEU A 9 -5.71 11.44 44.93
N ALA A 10 -4.76 12.30 45.28
CA ALA A 10 -3.91 13.00 44.31
C ALA A 10 -3.05 12.01 43.50
N ALA A 11 -2.49 10.98 44.14
CA ALA A 11 -1.71 9.94 43.47
C ALA A 11 -2.58 9.12 42.49
N ILE A 12 -3.82 8.76 42.89
CA ILE A 12 -4.77 8.10 41.99
C ILE A 12 -5.08 9.00 40.79
N LEU A 13 -5.43 10.27 41.02
CA LEU A 13 -5.75 11.20 39.93
C LEU A 13 -4.57 11.41 38.98
N ALA A 14 -3.36 11.56 39.50
CA ALA A 14 -2.15 11.69 38.69
C ALA A 14 -1.90 10.43 37.86
N LEU A 15 -2.05 9.25 38.47
CA LEU A 15 -1.88 7.97 37.77
C LEU A 15 -2.97 7.75 36.72
N SER A 16 -4.23 8.06 37.03
CA SER A 16 -5.34 8.03 36.07
C SER A 16 -5.09 8.98 34.90
N GLY A 17 -4.63 10.20 35.17
CA GLY A 17 -4.26 11.18 34.13
C GLY A 17 -3.12 10.67 33.25
N PHE A 18 -2.08 10.08 33.85
CA PHE A 18 -0.98 9.45 33.12
C PHE A 18 -1.49 8.33 32.20
N TYR A 19 -2.32 7.41 32.71
CA TYR A 19 -2.86 6.33 31.90
C TYR A 19 -3.77 6.83 30.77
N LEU A 20 -4.64 7.81 31.03
CA LEU A 20 -5.46 8.44 29.99
C LEU A 20 -4.59 9.10 28.90
N TYR A 21 -3.51 9.77 29.29
CA TYR A 21 -2.57 10.35 28.35
C TYR A 21 -1.85 9.29 27.50
N THR A 22 -1.40 8.20 28.11
CA THR A 22 -0.80 7.09 27.35
C THR A 22 -1.79 6.43 26.38
N LEU A 23 -3.06 6.29 26.80
CA LEU A 23 -4.13 5.77 25.94
C LEU A 23 -4.41 6.72 24.77
N TYR A 24 -4.40 8.04 25.03
CA TYR A 24 -4.52 9.05 23.98
C TYR A 24 -3.38 8.96 22.96
N LEU A 25 -2.13 8.82 23.42
CA LEU A 25 -0.98 8.65 22.51
C LEU A 25 -1.07 7.36 21.69
N ALA A 26 -1.56 6.27 22.28
CA ALA A 26 -1.80 5.01 21.58
C ALA A 26 -2.91 5.13 20.51
N ALA A 27 -3.95 5.92 20.78
CA ALA A 27 -5.05 6.18 19.85
C ALA A 27 -4.67 7.18 18.73
N HIS A 28 -3.72 8.08 18.99
CA HIS A 28 -3.26 9.11 18.05
C HIS A 28 -1.75 9.01 17.78
N PRO A 29 -1.28 7.91 17.15
CA PRO A 29 0.13 7.70 16.92
C PRO A 29 0.67 8.76 15.95
N ASN A 30 1.66 9.54 16.40
CA ASN A 30 2.37 10.51 15.56
C ASN A 30 3.56 9.83 14.85
N VAL A 31 3.24 8.95 13.90
CA VAL A 31 4.23 8.15 13.15
C VAL A 31 4.03 8.34 11.65
N SER A 32 5.06 8.00 10.85
CA SER A 32 4.95 8.07 9.39
C SER A 32 3.89 7.10 8.87
N LEU A 33 3.29 7.42 7.72
CA LEU A 33 2.29 6.54 7.10
C LEU A 33 2.86 5.15 6.79
N ALA A 34 4.11 5.07 6.31
CA ALA A 34 4.77 3.79 6.05
C ALA A 34 4.90 2.94 7.33
N TYR A 35 5.28 3.57 8.45
CA TYR A 35 5.37 2.88 9.75
C TYR A 35 4.01 2.38 10.21
N LYS A 36 2.99 3.25 10.12
CA LYS A 36 1.62 2.92 10.49
C LYS A 36 1.11 1.71 9.69
N LEU A 37 1.26 1.73 8.37
CA LEU A 37 0.79 0.63 7.51
C LEU A 37 1.49 -0.69 7.81
N TYR A 38 2.80 -0.66 8.09
CA TYR A 38 3.56 -1.90 8.32
C TYR A 38 3.40 -2.43 9.76
N TYR A 39 3.72 -1.63 10.77
CA TYR A 39 3.79 -2.10 12.17
C TYR A 39 2.47 -2.03 12.92
N LEU A 40 1.61 -1.06 12.62
CA LEU A 40 0.35 -0.86 13.36
C LEU A 40 -0.84 -1.51 12.66
N GLU A 41 -0.91 -1.43 11.33
CA GLU A 41 -2.04 -1.95 10.55
C GLU A 41 -1.74 -3.28 9.84
N GLY A 42 -0.46 -3.68 9.71
CA GLY A 42 -0.08 -4.93 9.04
C GLY A 42 -0.50 -5.01 7.57
N LYS A 43 -0.68 -3.86 6.90
CA LYS A 43 -1.21 -3.75 5.53
C LYS A 43 -0.16 -3.90 4.44
N THR A 44 1.12 -3.70 4.71
CA THR A 44 2.19 -3.83 3.72
C THR A 44 3.07 -5.05 4.00
N ARG A 45 3.60 -5.68 2.95
CA ARG A 45 4.41 -6.90 3.06
C ARG A 45 5.83 -6.62 3.54
N PHE A 46 6.42 -5.52 3.08
CA PHE A 46 7.82 -5.21 3.31
C PHE A 46 7.99 -3.88 4.03
N TRP A 47 8.95 -3.86 4.95
CA TRP A 47 9.40 -2.64 5.61
C TRP A 47 10.64 -2.08 4.92
N GLU A 48 10.69 -0.77 4.78
CA GLU A 48 11.88 -0.04 4.33
C GLU A 48 12.15 1.10 5.32
N HIS A 49 13.38 1.16 5.84
CA HIS A 49 13.74 2.14 6.86
C HIS A 49 13.70 3.58 6.30
N ASN A 50 13.21 4.53 7.10
CA ASN A 50 13.05 5.94 6.73
C ASN A 50 12.30 6.17 5.40
N SER A 51 11.32 5.32 5.12
CA SER A 51 10.58 5.37 3.87
C SER A 51 9.29 6.18 3.96
N SER A 52 8.87 6.71 2.80
CA SER A 52 7.57 7.35 2.61
C SER A 52 6.68 6.51 1.71
N MET A 53 5.37 6.56 1.89
CA MET A 53 4.44 5.92 0.94
C MET A 53 4.26 6.73 -0.35
N THR A 54 5.04 7.80 -0.56
CA THR A 54 5.00 8.59 -1.78
C THR A 54 5.63 7.82 -2.93
N TYR A 55 4.83 7.52 -3.94
CA TYR A 55 5.29 6.98 -5.20
C TYR A 55 5.54 8.14 -6.17
N GLN A 56 6.72 8.20 -6.78
CA GLN A 56 7.07 9.24 -7.75
C GLN A 56 6.65 8.79 -9.15
N PRO A 57 5.67 9.44 -9.80
CA PRO A 57 5.24 9.08 -11.16
C PRO A 57 6.41 9.04 -12.14
N GLY A 58 6.45 7.99 -12.97
CA GLY A 58 7.55 7.72 -13.90
C GLY A 58 8.62 6.79 -13.38
N ASN A 59 8.78 6.63 -12.05
CA ASN A 59 9.79 5.74 -11.49
C ASN A 59 9.37 4.28 -11.62
N GLU A 60 10.25 3.42 -12.14
CA GLU A 60 9.95 1.99 -12.19
C GLU A 60 10.16 1.32 -10.83
N LEU A 61 9.10 0.67 -10.34
CA LEU A 61 9.17 -0.18 -9.18
C LEU A 61 9.67 -1.56 -9.60
N ASN A 62 10.90 -1.90 -9.23
CA ASN A 62 11.45 -3.23 -9.45
C ASN A 62 11.00 -4.20 -8.36
N LEU A 63 10.17 -5.17 -8.74
CA LEU A 63 9.60 -6.19 -7.86
C LEU A 63 10.38 -7.51 -7.86
N THR A 64 11.58 -7.56 -8.43
CA THR A 64 12.56 -8.61 -8.09
C THR A 64 13.23 -8.35 -6.73
N LYS A 65 12.94 -7.21 -6.12
CA LYS A 65 13.40 -6.79 -4.79
C LYS A 65 12.20 -6.45 -3.89
N PRO A 66 12.38 -6.51 -2.55
CA PRO A 66 11.34 -6.08 -1.62
C PRO A 66 10.88 -4.65 -1.90
N SER A 67 9.57 -4.43 -1.84
CA SER A 67 8.96 -3.11 -2.06
C SER A 67 7.96 -2.79 -0.96
N ARG A 68 8.14 -1.63 -0.33
CA ARG A 68 7.23 -1.11 0.71
C ARG A 68 5.80 -0.85 0.22
N PHE A 69 5.58 -0.78 -1.09
CA PHE A 69 4.27 -0.50 -1.67
C PHE A 69 3.39 -1.75 -1.74
N LEU A 70 3.96 -2.96 -1.67
CA LEU A 70 3.17 -4.20 -1.78
C LEU A 70 2.30 -4.39 -0.54
N SER A 71 1.03 -4.76 -0.75
CA SER A 71 0.14 -5.19 0.32
C SER A 71 0.69 -6.43 1.04
N SER A 72 0.29 -6.63 2.29
CA SER A 72 0.59 -7.85 3.04
C SER A 72 -0.12 -9.06 2.46
N GLU A 73 -1.33 -8.89 1.94
CA GLU A 73 -2.06 -9.99 1.28
C GLU A 73 -1.67 -10.14 -0.19
N GLY A 74 -1.78 -11.37 -0.70
CA GLY A 74 -1.63 -11.74 -2.11
C GLY A 74 -0.19 -11.84 -2.62
N TRP A 75 0.79 -11.22 -1.96
CA TRP A 75 2.18 -11.23 -2.39
C TRP A 75 3.03 -12.27 -1.65
N ALA A 76 3.91 -12.94 -2.38
CA ALA A 76 4.91 -13.85 -1.81
C ALA A 76 5.82 -13.15 -0.79
N LYS A 77 6.27 -13.91 0.22
CA LYS A 77 7.13 -13.41 1.30
C LYS A 77 8.54 -13.08 0.83
N LYS A 78 9.02 -13.70 -0.25
CA LYS A 78 10.36 -13.52 -0.79
C LYS A 78 10.28 -13.28 -2.30
N PRO A 79 10.80 -12.15 -2.80
CA PRO A 79 10.94 -11.91 -4.23
C PRO A 79 11.91 -12.90 -4.88
N SER A 80 11.78 -13.07 -6.20
CA SER A 80 12.65 -13.88 -7.05
C SER A 80 13.22 -13.05 -8.20
N GLU A 81 14.15 -13.63 -8.96
CA GLU A 81 14.65 -13.02 -10.20
C GLU A 81 13.54 -12.86 -11.26
N GLN A 82 12.51 -13.69 -11.18
CA GLN A 82 11.34 -13.66 -12.05
C GLN A 82 10.30 -12.61 -11.60
N GLY A 83 10.51 -11.95 -10.47
CA GLY A 83 9.59 -10.98 -9.86
C GLY A 83 9.07 -11.44 -8.50
N THR A 84 8.07 -10.73 -7.98
CA THR A 84 7.33 -11.15 -6.79
C THR A 84 6.03 -11.81 -7.23
N GLU A 85 5.79 -13.03 -6.75
CA GLU A 85 4.56 -13.76 -7.07
C GLU A 85 3.35 -13.06 -6.44
N LEU A 86 2.33 -12.85 -7.27
CA LEU A 86 0.98 -12.47 -6.89
C LEU A 86 0.07 -13.70 -7.03
N SER A 87 -0.59 -14.08 -5.93
CA SER A 87 -1.54 -15.18 -5.88
C SER A 87 -2.76 -14.74 -5.08
N GLY A 88 -3.96 -14.86 -5.65
CA GLY A 88 -5.21 -14.44 -5.00
C GLY A 88 -5.44 -12.94 -5.08
N GLN A 89 -5.56 -12.26 -3.93
CA GLN A 89 -5.88 -10.84 -3.84
C GLN A 89 -4.75 -10.08 -3.13
N GLY A 90 -4.15 -9.12 -3.83
CA GLY A 90 -3.16 -8.21 -3.29
C GLY A 90 -3.34 -6.81 -3.88
N GLY A 91 -2.27 -6.03 -3.87
CA GLY A 91 -2.27 -4.70 -4.45
C GLY A 91 -1.08 -3.85 -4.05
N LEU A 92 -1.17 -2.57 -4.42
CA LEU A 92 -0.17 -1.56 -4.12
C LEU A 92 -0.79 -0.42 -3.30
N TYR A 93 -0.22 -0.11 -2.15
CA TYR A 93 -0.51 1.10 -1.40
C TYR A 93 0.43 2.21 -1.83
N PHE A 94 -0.07 3.40 -2.14
CA PHE A 94 0.77 4.53 -2.51
C PHE A 94 0.07 5.88 -2.29
N VAL A 95 0.86 6.94 -2.20
CA VAL A 95 0.43 8.34 -2.20
C VAL A 95 1.12 9.03 -3.37
N LEU A 96 0.42 9.93 -4.06
CA LEU A 96 1.03 10.74 -5.11
C LEU A 96 1.61 12.05 -4.52
N PRO A 97 2.65 12.64 -5.13
CA PRO A 97 3.15 13.95 -4.73
C PRO A 97 2.04 15.00 -4.81
N LYS A 98 2.07 16.02 -3.95
CA LYS A 98 0.99 17.03 -3.84
C LYS A 98 0.64 17.68 -5.18
N GLN A 99 1.64 17.93 -6.03
CA GLN A 99 1.49 18.53 -7.36
C GLN A 99 0.81 17.61 -8.38
N GLN A 100 0.68 16.32 -8.07
CA GLN A 100 0.19 15.25 -8.92
C GLN A 100 -0.90 14.44 -8.20
N ALA A 101 -1.48 14.98 -7.14
CA ALA A 101 -2.35 14.25 -6.23
C ALA A 101 -3.75 13.97 -6.83
N GLN A 102 -4.15 14.76 -7.82
CA GLN A 102 -5.39 14.59 -8.59
C GLN A 102 -5.09 14.71 -10.09
N PRO A 103 -4.50 13.67 -10.70
CA PRO A 103 -4.29 13.65 -12.14
C PRO A 103 -5.63 13.41 -12.86
N GLU A 104 -5.73 13.79 -14.13
CA GLU A 104 -6.88 13.38 -14.95
C GLU A 104 -6.89 11.85 -15.16
N GLN A 105 -5.69 11.27 -15.30
CA GLN A 105 -5.52 9.86 -15.61
C GLN A 105 -4.26 9.29 -14.97
N LEU A 106 -4.37 8.05 -14.47
CA LEU A 106 -3.24 7.24 -14.01
C LEU A 106 -3.00 6.10 -14.99
N THR A 107 -1.83 6.06 -15.61
CA THR A 107 -1.42 4.95 -16.47
C THR A 107 -0.54 3.99 -15.71
N ILE A 108 -0.87 2.70 -15.74
CA ILE A 108 -0.06 1.60 -15.22
C ILE A 108 0.65 0.94 -16.39
N GLN A 109 1.95 0.76 -16.26
CA GLN A 109 2.76 -0.11 -17.10
C GLN A 109 3.34 -1.22 -16.22
N ALA A 110 3.19 -2.48 -16.58
CA ALA A 110 3.74 -3.58 -15.79
C ALA A 110 4.31 -4.69 -16.66
N ARG A 111 5.41 -5.29 -16.18
CA ARG A 111 6.02 -6.49 -16.78
C ARG A 111 5.66 -7.69 -15.92
N ILE A 112 4.94 -8.63 -16.50
CA ILE A 112 4.33 -9.76 -15.79
C ILE A 112 4.73 -11.06 -16.46
N ASN A 113 5.34 -11.96 -15.70
CA ASN A 113 5.59 -13.32 -16.13
C ASN A 113 4.37 -14.21 -15.83
N SER A 114 3.70 -14.63 -16.89
CA SER A 114 2.51 -15.47 -16.84
C SER A 114 2.87 -16.95 -16.99
N PRO A 115 2.31 -17.87 -16.18
CA PRO A 115 2.57 -19.31 -16.35
C PRO A 115 2.01 -19.85 -17.68
N GLN A 116 0.89 -19.28 -18.15
CA GLN A 116 0.23 -19.71 -19.37
C GLN A 116 -0.45 -18.55 -20.10
N ALA A 117 -0.70 -18.74 -21.39
CA ALA A 117 -1.51 -17.82 -22.18
C ALA A 117 -2.94 -17.77 -21.64
N GLY A 118 -3.57 -16.59 -21.71
CA GLY A 118 -4.94 -16.38 -21.27
C GLY A 118 -5.13 -16.19 -19.76
N THR A 119 -4.06 -16.18 -18.96
CA THR A 119 -4.12 -15.86 -17.53
C THR A 119 -4.76 -14.50 -17.31
N LEU A 120 -5.65 -14.41 -16.32
CA LEU A 120 -6.41 -13.19 -16.03
C LEU A 120 -5.78 -12.44 -14.85
N LEU A 121 -5.59 -11.13 -15.02
CA LEU A 121 -5.25 -10.19 -13.98
C LEU A 121 -6.37 -9.17 -13.86
N LYS A 122 -7.08 -9.17 -12.73
CA LYS A 122 -8.07 -8.14 -12.41
C LYS A 122 -7.37 -6.98 -11.71
N VAL A 123 -7.69 -5.76 -12.13
CA VAL A 123 -7.15 -4.50 -11.59
C VAL A 123 -8.32 -3.63 -11.18
N ALA A 124 -8.28 -3.08 -9.97
CA ALA A 124 -9.30 -2.17 -9.47
C ALA A 124 -8.66 -0.98 -8.74
N LEU A 125 -9.30 0.18 -8.84
CA LEU A 125 -8.87 1.41 -8.20
C LEU A 125 -10.10 2.14 -7.65
N GLY A 126 -10.03 2.57 -6.40
CA GLY A 126 -11.16 3.19 -5.73
C GLY A 126 -12.38 2.26 -5.65
N HIS A 127 -13.57 2.84 -5.61
CA HIS A 127 -14.82 2.10 -5.52
C HIS A 127 -15.41 1.73 -6.90
N ASP A 128 -15.10 2.52 -7.93
CA ASP A 128 -15.88 2.52 -9.17
C ASP A 128 -15.13 1.94 -10.37
N PHE A 129 -13.79 1.86 -10.31
CA PHE A 129 -13.02 1.33 -11.43
C PHE A 129 -12.61 -0.13 -11.20
N THR A 130 -12.95 -0.98 -12.17
CA THR A 130 -12.48 -2.37 -12.25
C THR A 130 -12.30 -2.77 -13.71
N THR A 131 -11.17 -3.38 -14.02
CA THR A 131 -10.89 -3.97 -15.34
C THR A 131 -10.24 -5.34 -15.21
N THR A 132 -10.33 -6.16 -16.24
CA THR A 132 -9.66 -7.47 -16.31
C THR A 132 -8.78 -7.52 -17.54
N VAL A 133 -7.51 -7.84 -17.34
CA VAL A 133 -6.51 -8.01 -18.40
C VAL A 133 -6.30 -9.49 -18.63
N LYS A 134 -6.40 -9.91 -19.89
CA LYS A 134 -6.02 -11.25 -20.32
C LYS A 134 -4.60 -11.21 -20.86
N LEU A 135 -3.68 -11.91 -20.19
CA LEU A 135 -2.28 -12.01 -20.61
C LEU A 135 -2.18 -12.86 -21.88
N ALA A 136 -1.55 -12.33 -22.93
CA ALA A 136 -1.63 -12.89 -24.27
C ALA A 136 -0.84 -14.21 -24.41
N LYS A 137 0.25 -14.36 -23.67
CA LYS A 137 1.18 -15.49 -23.81
C LYS A 137 1.70 -15.99 -22.46
N ALA A 138 2.22 -17.22 -22.47
CA ALA A 138 3.10 -17.69 -21.40
C ALA A 138 4.42 -16.90 -21.43
N GLY A 139 5.05 -16.71 -20.28
CA GLY A 139 6.24 -15.87 -20.15
C GLY A 139 5.92 -14.38 -19.96
N ILE A 140 6.85 -13.52 -20.34
CA ILE A 140 6.76 -12.07 -20.09
C ILE A 140 5.72 -11.40 -20.97
N ASN A 141 4.79 -10.70 -20.33
CA ASN A 141 3.79 -9.82 -20.92
C ASN A 141 4.04 -8.39 -20.43
N GLU A 142 3.88 -7.41 -21.31
CA GLU A 142 3.89 -6.00 -20.96
C GLU A 142 2.47 -5.47 -21.10
N ILE A 143 1.93 -4.97 -19.99
CA ILE A 143 0.58 -4.43 -19.97
C ILE A 143 0.65 -2.92 -19.80
N ARG A 144 -0.26 -2.20 -20.46
CA ARG A 144 -0.47 -0.77 -20.27
C ARG A 144 -1.96 -0.53 -20.07
N LEU A 145 -2.33 0.04 -18.93
CA LEU A 145 -3.71 0.32 -18.56
C LEU A 145 -3.86 1.78 -18.17
N SER A 146 -4.98 2.37 -18.55
CA SER A 146 -5.36 3.73 -18.19
C SER A 146 -6.49 3.66 -17.18
N LEU A 147 -6.29 4.27 -16.02
CA LEU A 147 -7.26 4.35 -14.94
C LEU A 147 -7.72 5.81 -14.79
N PRO A 148 -8.99 6.03 -14.44
CA PRO A 148 -9.50 7.37 -14.20
C PRO A 148 -8.88 7.93 -12.91
N GLY A 149 -8.40 9.17 -12.96
CA GLY A 149 -7.69 9.78 -11.84
C GLY A 149 -8.60 10.34 -10.75
N ASP A 150 -9.90 10.51 -11.03
CA ASP A 150 -10.96 10.90 -10.09
C ASP A 150 -11.12 9.92 -8.92
N SER A 151 -10.73 8.66 -9.12
CA SER A 151 -10.76 7.59 -8.12
C SER A 151 -9.61 7.66 -7.11
N LEU A 152 -8.68 8.62 -7.27
CA LEU A 152 -7.53 8.80 -6.40
C LEU A 152 -7.81 9.84 -5.31
N THR A 153 -7.36 9.54 -4.09
CA THR A 153 -7.32 10.52 -3.01
C THR A 153 -6.07 11.38 -3.09
N ALA A 154 -6.25 12.67 -2.81
CA ALA A 154 -5.19 13.65 -2.66
C ALA A 154 -4.62 13.76 -1.24
N ASP A 155 -5.24 13.07 -0.26
CA ASP A 155 -4.84 13.17 1.14
C ASP A 155 -3.56 12.36 1.40
N PRO A 156 -2.45 13.01 1.81
CA PRO A 156 -1.19 12.30 2.07
C PRO A 156 -1.24 11.35 3.27
N LYS A 157 -2.28 11.42 4.11
CA LYS A 157 -2.49 10.51 5.25
C LYS A 157 -3.29 9.26 4.88
N HIS A 158 -3.96 9.25 3.73
CA HIS A 158 -4.77 8.14 3.25
C HIS A 158 -4.18 7.60 1.95
N PRO A 159 -3.51 6.43 1.95
CA PRO A 159 -2.92 5.89 0.74
C PRO A 159 -4.01 5.45 -0.23
N ASN A 160 -3.78 5.69 -1.52
CA ASN A 160 -4.47 5.00 -2.59
C ASN A 160 -4.14 3.51 -2.55
N PHE A 161 -5.10 2.68 -2.95
CA PHE A 161 -4.92 1.24 -3.06
C PHE A 161 -5.27 0.78 -4.49
N LEU A 162 -4.26 0.34 -5.22
CA LEU A 162 -4.43 -0.35 -6.50
C LEU A 162 -4.59 -1.84 -6.21
N ALA A 163 -5.82 -2.33 -6.23
CA ALA A 163 -6.11 -3.72 -6.00
C ALA A 163 -5.76 -4.56 -7.23
N LEU A 164 -5.06 -5.66 -7.02
CA LEU A 164 -4.63 -6.61 -8.04
C LEU A 164 -5.09 -8.00 -7.62
N SER A 165 -5.78 -8.70 -8.52
CA SER A 165 -6.21 -10.08 -8.26
C SER A 165 -5.84 -11.00 -9.41
N ALA A 166 -5.16 -12.09 -9.05
CA ALA A 166 -4.70 -13.13 -9.96
C ALA A 166 -5.20 -14.49 -9.47
N PRO A 167 -6.25 -15.07 -10.09
CA PRO A 167 -6.74 -16.40 -9.74
C PRO A 167 -5.70 -17.50 -9.99
N THR A 168 -4.85 -17.31 -10.99
CA THR A 168 -3.68 -18.15 -11.25
C THR A 168 -2.43 -17.38 -10.82
N PRO A 169 -1.53 -17.97 -10.01
CA PRO A 169 -0.30 -17.31 -9.60
C PRO A 169 0.53 -16.83 -10.79
N LEU A 170 1.05 -15.61 -10.69
CA LEU A 170 1.90 -14.98 -11.71
C LEU A 170 3.00 -14.17 -11.02
N ASN A 171 4.11 -13.91 -11.70
CA ASN A 171 5.17 -13.08 -11.14
C ASN A 171 5.14 -11.68 -11.75
N VAL A 172 5.11 -10.65 -10.91
CA VAL A 172 5.20 -9.26 -11.36
C VAL A 172 6.65 -8.83 -11.21
N GLN A 173 7.29 -8.46 -12.32
CA GLN A 173 8.71 -8.04 -12.36
C GLN A 173 8.86 -6.56 -12.08
N SER A 174 8.02 -5.75 -12.72
CA SER A 174 8.05 -4.32 -12.49
C SER A 174 6.70 -3.67 -12.71
N VAL A 175 6.51 -2.53 -12.05
CA VAL A 175 5.34 -1.67 -12.19
C VAL A 175 5.80 -0.23 -12.29
N ARG A 176 5.25 0.52 -13.23
CA ARG A 176 5.44 1.96 -13.38
C ARG A 176 4.07 2.61 -13.47
N LEU A 177 3.83 3.58 -12.61
CA LEU A 177 2.66 4.44 -12.65
C LEU A 177 3.10 5.79 -13.21
N THR A 178 2.37 6.30 -14.19
CA THR A 178 2.58 7.64 -14.75
C THR A 178 1.26 8.39 -14.70
N VAL A 179 1.32 9.69 -14.47
CA VAL A 179 0.14 10.54 -14.41
C VAL A 179 0.08 11.45 -15.63
N ALA A 180 -1.13 11.70 -16.12
CA ALA A 180 -1.42 12.82 -17.01
C ALA A 180 -2.00 13.98 -16.18
N GLN A 181 -1.57 15.20 -16.46
CA GLN A 181 -2.10 16.42 -15.87
C GLN A 181 -3.08 17.08 -16.82
#